data_AF-A0A2D4ICS0-F1
#
_entry.id   AF-A0A2D4ICS0-F1
#
_cell.length_a   1.000
_cell.length_b   1.000
_cell.length_c   1.000
_cell.angle_alpha   90.00
_cell.angle_beta   90.00
_cell.angle_gamma   90.00
#
_symmetry.space_group_name_H-M   'P 1'
#
loop_
_entity.id
_entity.type
_entity.pdbx_description
1 polymer ?
#
loop_
_entity_poly.entity_id
_entity_poly.type
_entity_poly.pdbx_seq_one_letter_code
_entity_poly.pdbx_strand_id
1 'polypeptide(L)'
;MAEILRGLEKLRKLRKEAAGRKGVCPPPAADEAFESEVQNLKASIKKRTELYEAEERALRVMLEGEQEEERKREMEKKLKKEREKLLQQKRDMDSKLFGDPEEFPFTHILEPFTQYYLQAEYSLPALLQIRHEWDQYLVPAGHPEGDFIPPGWVLPSAPSSDTWATAVR
;
A
#
# COMPACT_ATOMS: atom_id res chain seq x y z
N MET A 1 44.58 25.35 10.91
CA MET A 1 45.59 25.32 9.83
C MET A 1 45.83 26.68 9.19
N ALA A 2 44.79 27.40 8.72
CA ALA A 2 44.96 28.76 8.16
C ALA A 2 45.58 29.78 9.14
N GLU A 3 45.19 29.72 10.43
CA GLU A 3 45.79 30.54 11.49
C GLU A 3 47.29 30.31 11.70
N ILE A 4 47.73 29.06 11.54
CA ILE A 4 49.15 28.69 11.70
C ILE A 4 49.99 29.28 10.57
N LEU A 5 49.50 29.23 9.33
CA LEU A 5 50.16 29.87 8.19
C LEU A 5 50.21 31.39 8.34
N ARG A 6 49.12 32.03 8.79
CA ARG A 6 49.13 33.46 9.13
C ARG A 6 50.15 33.80 10.21
N GLY A 7 50.31 32.94 11.21
CA GLY A 7 51.33 33.06 12.26
C GLY A 7 52.76 32.99 11.70
N LEU A 8 53.03 32.05 10.80
CA LEU A 8 54.33 31.89 10.14
C LEU A 8 54.69 33.09 9.26
N GLU A 9 53.74 33.63 8.50
CA GLU A 9 53.95 34.83 7.69
C GLU A 9 54.29 36.05 8.56
N LYS A 10 53.58 36.25 9.68
CA LYS A 10 53.88 37.31 10.65
C LYS A 10 55.26 37.13 11.28
N LEU A 11 55.61 35.91 11.69
CA LEU A 11 56.90 35.60 12.29
C LEU A 11 58.05 35.86 11.31
N ARG A 12 57.88 35.48 10.04
CA ARG A 12 58.83 35.76 8.96
C ARG A 12 59.02 37.26 8.78
N LYS A 13 57.93 38.05 8.71
CA LYS A 13 57.98 39.51 8.57
C LYS A 13 58.73 40.18 9.72
N LEU A 14 58.42 39.83 10.95
CA LEU A 14 59.12 40.34 12.15
C LEU A 14 60.61 40.02 12.14
N ARG A 15 60.99 38.82 11.70
CA ARG A 15 62.41 38.42 11.59
C ARG A 15 63.15 39.21 10.51
N LYS A 16 62.53 39.51 9.37
CA LYS A 16 63.12 40.37 8.33
C LYS A 16 63.33 41.80 8.82
N GLU A 17 62.33 42.38 9.49
CA GLU A 17 62.43 43.73 10.07
C GLU A 17 63.53 43.82 11.14
N ALA A 18 63.65 42.81 12.01
CA ALA A 18 64.69 42.74 13.03
C ALA A 18 66.11 42.59 12.44
N ALA A 19 66.26 41.82 11.36
CA ALA A 19 67.53 41.68 10.64
C ALA A 19 67.92 42.99 9.93
N GLY A 20 66.95 43.66 9.29
CA GLY A 20 67.17 44.95 8.63
C GLY A 20 67.63 46.05 9.59
N ARG A 21 67.09 46.10 10.81
CA ARG A 21 67.57 47.02 11.87
C ARG A 21 69.03 46.75 12.29
N LYS A 22 69.54 45.53 12.07
CA LYS A 22 70.93 45.15 12.31
C LYS A 22 71.83 45.30 11.07
N GLY A 23 71.30 45.84 9.97
CA GLY A 23 72.02 46.01 8.70
C GLY A 23 72.19 44.73 7.89
N VAL A 24 71.54 43.63 8.28
CA VAL A 24 71.63 42.33 7.59
C VAL A 24 70.35 42.12 6.78
N CYS A 25 70.48 41.99 5.46
CA CYS A 25 69.36 41.67 4.58
C CYS A 25 69.39 40.18 4.18
N PRO A 26 68.34 39.40 4.45
CA PRO A 26 68.23 38.04 3.94
C PRO A 26 68.31 38.00 2.40
N PRO A 27 68.87 36.94 1.79
CA PRO A 27 68.90 36.81 0.34
C PRO A 27 67.49 36.78 -0.27
N PRO A 28 67.24 37.47 -1.39
CA PRO A 28 65.92 37.51 -2.03
C PRO A 28 65.40 36.14 -2.44
N ALA A 29 66.30 35.22 -2.86
CA ALA A 29 65.94 33.83 -3.19
C ALA A 29 65.32 33.07 -2.02
N ALA A 30 65.73 33.37 -0.77
CA ALA A 30 65.17 32.72 0.41
C ALA A 30 63.74 33.21 0.71
N ASP A 31 63.37 34.41 0.27
CA ASP A 31 62.02 34.95 0.40
C ASP A 31 61.09 34.41 -0.67
N GLU A 32 61.54 34.35 -1.91
CA GLU A 32 60.79 33.72 -3.00
C GLU A 32 60.48 32.25 -2.68
N ALA A 33 61.45 31.51 -2.15
CA ALA A 33 61.24 30.13 -1.73
C ALA A 33 60.21 30.01 -0.58
N PHE A 34 60.24 30.92 0.39
CA PHE A 34 59.28 30.92 1.49
C PHE A 34 57.87 31.27 1.01
N GLU A 35 57.74 32.30 0.18
CA GLU A 35 56.44 32.69 -0.37
C GLU A 35 55.86 31.61 -1.27
N SER A 36 56.68 31.00 -2.13
CA SER A 36 56.28 29.86 -2.96
C SER A 36 55.70 28.73 -2.12
N GLU A 37 56.39 28.32 -1.04
CA GLU A 37 55.90 27.21 -0.23
C GLU A 37 54.68 27.54 0.62
N VAL A 38 54.58 28.78 1.11
CA VAL A 38 53.37 29.22 1.79
C VAL A 38 52.18 29.23 0.82
N GLN A 39 52.38 29.62 -0.44
CA GLN A 39 51.33 29.57 -1.47
C GLN A 39 50.94 28.13 -1.81
N ASN A 40 51.90 27.22 -1.96
CA ASN A 40 51.64 25.79 -2.18
C ASN A 40 50.84 25.18 -1.03
N LEU A 41 51.22 25.48 0.22
CA LEU A 41 50.50 25.04 1.41
C LEU A 41 49.08 25.61 1.49
N LYS A 42 48.90 26.90 1.17
CA LYS A 42 47.57 27.52 1.10
C LYS A 42 46.69 26.84 0.06
N ALA A 43 47.21 26.58 -1.13
CA ALA A 43 46.50 25.87 -2.19
C ALA A 43 46.13 24.43 -1.78
N SER A 44 47.06 23.70 -1.16
CA SER A 44 46.79 22.33 -0.69
C SER A 44 45.74 22.29 0.41
N ILE A 45 45.75 23.24 1.35
CA ILE A 45 44.74 23.33 2.40
C ILE A 45 43.38 23.62 1.78
N LYS A 46 43.30 24.63 0.90
CA LYS A 46 42.05 24.97 0.21
C LYS A 46 41.45 23.76 -0.51
N LYS A 47 42.25 23.06 -1.31
CA LYS A 47 41.81 21.86 -2.02
C LYS A 47 41.28 20.76 -1.08
N ARG A 48 41.97 20.51 0.03
CA ARG A 48 41.52 19.52 1.03
C ARG A 48 40.24 19.95 1.73
N THR A 49 40.11 21.23 2.08
CA THR A 49 38.88 21.76 2.69
C THR A 49 37.70 21.59 1.75
N GLU A 50 37.83 21.94 0.47
CA GLU A 50 36.77 21.76 -0.53
C GLU A 50 36.35 20.29 -0.69
N LEU A 51 37.31 19.36 -0.68
CA LEU A 51 37.04 17.92 -0.75
C LEU A 51 36.28 17.43 0.48
N TYR A 52 36.73 17.79 1.69
CA TYR A 52 36.05 17.39 2.92
C TYR A 52 34.67 18.02 3.06
N GLU A 53 34.48 19.27 2.62
CA GLU A 53 33.16 19.90 2.58
C GLU A 53 32.22 19.24 1.58
N ALA A 54 32.74 18.74 0.45
CA ALA A 54 31.94 17.97 -0.50
C ALA A 54 31.55 16.59 0.08
N GLU A 55 32.49 15.91 0.71
CA GLU A 55 32.26 14.62 1.38
C GLU A 55 31.26 14.75 2.52
N GLU A 56 31.42 15.75 3.40
CA GLU A 56 30.50 16.01 4.51
C GLU A 56 29.07 16.28 4.00
N ARG A 57 28.93 17.06 2.91
CA ARG A 57 27.64 17.29 2.27
C ARG A 57 27.03 16.00 1.73
N ALA A 58 27.82 15.16 1.06
CA ALA A 58 27.34 13.88 0.55
C ALA A 58 26.88 12.94 1.69
N LEU A 59 27.67 12.83 2.76
CA LEU A 59 27.33 12.02 3.92
C LEU A 59 26.06 12.51 4.62
N ARG A 60 25.85 13.83 4.70
CA ARG A 60 24.63 14.41 5.28
C ARG A 60 23.38 14.02 4.48
N VAL A 61 23.45 14.11 3.15
CA VAL A 61 22.34 13.68 2.26
C VAL A 61 22.06 12.19 2.40
N MET A 62 23.11 11.36 2.48
CA MET A 62 22.95 9.92 2.69
C MET A 62 22.25 9.61 4.03
N LEU A 63 22.64 10.29 5.10
CA LEU A 63 22.04 10.11 6.42
C LEU A 63 20.57 10.56 6.46
N GLU A 64 20.25 11.71 5.86
CA GLU A 64 18.87 12.19 5.72
C GLU A 64 18.03 11.20 4.89
N GLY A 65 18.60 10.66 3.81
CA GLY A 65 17.95 9.65 2.97
C GLY A 65 17.69 8.33 3.71
N GLU A 66 18.64 7.88 4.54
CA GLU A 66 18.47 6.68 5.37
C GLU A 66 17.35 6.85 6.41
N GLN A 67 17.30 8.00 7.09
CA GLN A 67 16.23 8.31 8.04
C GLN A 67 14.85 8.36 7.38
N GLU A 68 14.76 8.94 6.19
CA GLU A 68 13.50 9.02 5.45
C GLU A 68 13.04 7.64 4.96
N GLU A 69 13.96 6.80 4.47
CA GLU A 69 13.68 5.42 4.11
C GLU A 69 13.23 4.59 5.33
N GLU A 70 13.86 4.78 6.49
CA GLU A 70 13.45 4.09 7.72
C GLU A 70 12.04 4.48 8.14
N ARG A 71 11.71 5.79 8.13
CA ARG A 71 10.35 6.28 8.38
C ARG A 71 9.33 5.69 7.41
N LYS A 72 9.67 5.64 6.12
CA LYS A 72 8.79 5.05 5.10
C LYS A 72 8.55 3.56 5.36
N ARG A 73 9.60 2.80 5.69
CA ARG A 73 9.49 1.38 6.05
C ARG A 73 8.64 1.17 7.30
N GLU A 74 8.76 2.03 8.31
CA GLU A 74 7.91 1.95 9.50
C GLU A 74 6.43 2.20 9.17
N MET A 75 6.15 3.20 8.33
CA MET A 75 4.79 3.50 7.88
C MET A 75 4.19 2.34 7.06
N GLU A 76 4.96 1.75 6.13
CA GLU A 76 4.54 0.57 5.37
C GLU A 76 4.28 -0.64 6.28
N LYS A 77 5.13 -0.88 7.29
CA LYS A 77 4.92 -1.93 8.29
C LYS A 77 3.65 -1.70 9.10
N LYS A 78 3.36 -0.46 9.50
CA LYS A 78 2.11 -0.10 10.21
C LYS A 78 0.90 -0.37 9.33
N LEU A 79 0.91 0.10 8.09
CA LEU A 79 -0.18 -0.10 7.13
C LEU A 79 -0.43 -1.59 6.86
N LYS A 80 0.64 -2.39 6.69
CA LYS A 80 0.53 -3.83 6.49
C LYS A 80 -0.11 -4.52 7.70
N LYS A 81 0.29 -4.15 8.92
CA LYS A 81 -0.30 -4.67 10.17
C LYS A 81 -1.78 -4.29 10.30
N GLU A 82 -2.16 -3.06 9.95
CA GLU A 82 -3.57 -2.65 9.98
C GLU A 82 -4.40 -3.41 8.96
N ARG A 83 -3.90 -3.58 7.74
CA ARG A 83 -4.56 -4.39 6.71
C ARG A 83 -4.73 -5.84 7.13
N GLU A 84 -3.71 -6.43 7.76
CA GLU A 84 -3.78 -7.78 8.29
C GLU A 84 -4.79 -7.91 9.44
N LYS A 85 -4.85 -6.93 10.35
CA LYS A 85 -5.88 -6.88 11.40
C LYS A 85 -7.30 -6.79 10.81
N LEU A 86 -7.51 -5.95 9.80
CA LEU A 86 -8.79 -5.84 9.10
C LEU A 86 -9.18 -7.16 8.43
N LEU A 87 -8.24 -7.81 7.76
CA LEU A 87 -8.47 -9.13 7.15
C LEU A 87 -8.80 -10.19 8.20
N GLN A 88 -8.11 -10.18 9.34
CA GLN A 88 -8.40 -11.10 10.44
C GLN A 88 -9.78 -10.84 11.04
N GLN A 89 -10.13 -9.59 11.31
CA GLN A 89 -11.46 -9.22 11.80
C GLN A 89 -12.56 -9.64 10.82
N LYS A 90 -12.32 -9.50 9.51
CA LYS A 90 -13.25 -9.98 8.49
C LYS A 90 -13.42 -11.50 8.58
N ARG A 91 -12.32 -12.25 8.64
CA ARG A 91 -12.38 -13.73 8.79
C ARG A 91 -13.11 -14.14 10.06
N ASP A 92 -12.82 -13.48 11.18
CA ASP A 92 -13.48 -13.76 12.45
C ASP A 92 -14.99 -13.46 12.39
N MET A 93 -15.36 -12.38 11.70
CA MET A 93 -16.77 -12.02 11.47
C MET A 93 -17.45 -13.03 10.55
N ASP A 94 -16.83 -13.39 9.43
CA ASP A 94 -17.35 -14.39 8.48
C ASP A 94 -17.55 -15.73 9.20
N SER A 95 -16.59 -16.17 10.01
CA SER A 95 -16.70 -17.39 10.83
C SER A 95 -17.84 -17.32 11.85
N LYS A 96 -18.06 -16.17 12.51
CA LYS A 96 -19.19 -16.00 13.45
C LYS A 96 -20.55 -15.97 12.77
N LEU A 97 -20.64 -15.41 11.57
CA LEU A 97 -21.90 -15.28 10.83
C LEU A 97 -22.28 -16.55 10.08
N PHE A 98 -21.29 -17.22 9.50
CA PHE A 98 -21.48 -18.35 8.58
C PHE A 98 -20.91 -19.66 9.11
N GLY A 99 -20.32 -19.69 10.31
CA GLY A 99 -19.66 -20.89 10.82
C GLY A 99 -18.28 -21.12 10.20
N ASP A 100 -17.55 -22.11 10.71
CA ASP A 100 -16.28 -22.53 10.13
C ASP A 100 -16.54 -23.37 8.86
N PRO A 101 -16.02 -22.97 7.68
CA PRO A 101 -16.14 -23.74 6.46
C PRO A 101 -15.60 -25.18 6.56
N GLU A 102 -14.64 -25.44 7.46
CA GLU A 102 -14.06 -26.77 7.62
C GLU A 102 -14.86 -27.68 8.56
N GLU A 103 -15.60 -27.11 9.50
CA GLU A 103 -16.43 -27.90 10.43
C GLU A 103 -17.81 -28.23 9.83
N PHE A 104 -18.32 -27.39 8.92
CA PHE A 104 -19.60 -27.58 8.26
C PHE A 104 -19.49 -27.35 6.76
N PRO A 105 -19.34 -28.41 5.95
CA PRO A 105 -19.57 -28.31 4.51
C PRO A 105 -21.06 -28.04 4.29
N PHE A 106 -21.46 -26.76 4.30
CA PHE A 106 -22.81 -26.29 3.98
C PHE A 106 -23.34 -26.86 2.66
N THR A 107 -22.43 -27.26 1.78
CA THR A 107 -22.69 -28.01 0.57
C THR A 107 -23.50 -29.29 0.82
N HIS A 108 -23.24 -30.03 1.90
CA HIS A 108 -23.95 -31.28 2.19
C HIS A 108 -25.34 -31.07 2.82
N ILE A 109 -25.56 -30.00 3.60
CA ILE A 109 -26.90 -29.72 4.18
C ILE A 109 -27.87 -29.24 3.10
N LEU A 110 -27.37 -28.42 2.17
CA LEU A 110 -28.18 -27.90 1.07
C LEU A 110 -28.30 -28.90 -0.10
N GLU A 111 -27.44 -29.92 -0.14
CA GLU A 111 -27.40 -30.93 -1.21
C GLU A 111 -28.78 -31.53 -1.52
N PRO A 112 -29.61 -31.95 -0.55
CA PRO A 112 -30.94 -32.50 -0.85
C PRO A 112 -31.86 -31.47 -1.51
N PHE A 113 -31.76 -30.19 -1.13
CA PHE A 113 -32.56 -29.12 -1.74
C PHE A 113 -32.07 -28.83 -3.15
N THR A 114 -30.75 -28.74 -3.34
CA THR A 114 -30.15 -28.57 -4.67
C THR A 114 -30.53 -29.71 -5.59
N GLN A 115 -30.44 -30.97 -5.13
CA GLN A 115 -30.87 -32.15 -5.88
C GLN A 115 -32.36 -32.10 -6.20
N TYR A 116 -33.21 -31.68 -5.27
CA TYR A 116 -34.65 -31.53 -5.49
C TYR A 116 -34.98 -30.48 -6.56
N TYR A 117 -34.38 -29.28 -6.49
CA TYR A 117 -34.70 -28.22 -7.45
C TYR A 117 -34.06 -28.44 -8.83
N LEU A 118 -32.91 -29.11 -8.90
CA LEU A 118 -32.21 -29.38 -10.15
C LEU A 118 -32.52 -30.77 -10.74
N GLN A 119 -33.42 -31.55 -10.14
CA GLN A 119 -33.73 -32.91 -10.58
C GLN A 119 -34.10 -33.01 -12.07
N ALA A 120 -34.74 -31.97 -12.62
CA ALA A 120 -35.12 -31.89 -14.02
C ALA A 120 -33.92 -31.78 -14.99
N GLU A 121 -32.79 -31.23 -14.52
CA GLU A 121 -31.58 -31.09 -15.34
C GLU A 121 -30.85 -32.44 -15.50
N TYR A 122 -30.98 -33.33 -14.52
CA TYR A 122 -30.23 -34.59 -14.46
C TYR A 122 -31.10 -35.83 -14.72
N SER A 123 -32.43 -35.69 -14.75
CA SER A 123 -33.37 -36.81 -14.92
C SER A 123 -34.53 -36.42 -15.84
N LEU A 124 -34.54 -37.01 -17.04
CA LEU A 124 -35.65 -36.85 -17.99
C LEU A 124 -37.01 -37.28 -17.40
N PRO A 125 -37.13 -38.40 -16.65
CA PRO A 125 -38.37 -38.72 -15.94
C PRO A 125 -38.83 -37.64 -14.97
N ALA A 126 -37.90 -37.04 -14.21
CA ALA A 126 -38.22 -35.97 -13.27
C ALA A 126 -38.69 -34.71 -14.01
N LEU A 127 -38.03 -34.34 -15.11
CA LEU A 127 -38.48 -33.24 -15.97
C LEU A 127 -39.90 -33.46 -16.50
N LEU A 128 -40.19 -34.65 -17.02
CA LEU A 128 -41.53 -34.99 -17.54
C LEU A 128 -42.59 -34.99 -16.43
N GLN A 129 -42.25 -35.50 -15.25
CA GLN A 129 -43.14 -35.50 -14.09
C GLN A 129 -43.45 -34.08 -13.62
N ILE A 130 -42.43 -33.24 -13.42
CA ILE A 130 -42.61 -31.83 -13.06
C ILE A 130 -43.48 -31.14 -14.10
N ARG A 131 -43.21 -31.37 -15.39
CA ARG A 131 -44.02 -30.77 -16.46
C ARG A 131 -45.48 -31.22 -16.39
N HIS A 132 -45.71 -32.52 -16.19
CA HIS A 132 -47.05 -33.08 -16.07
C HIS A 132 -47.80 -32.47 -14.88
N GLU A 133 -47.17 -32.36 -13.71
CA GLU A 133 -47.74 -31.72 -12.52
C GLU A 133 -48.15 -30.27 -12.78
N TRP A 134 -47.35 -29.50 -13.52
CA TRP A 134 -47.74 -28.14 -13.93
C TRP A 134 -48.89 -28.13 -14.93
N ASP A 135 -48.90 -29.05 -15.90
CA ASP A 135 -49.92 -29.12 -16.94
C ASP A 135 -51.31 -29.46 -16.35
N GLN A 136 -51.38 -30.16 -15.21
CA GLN A 136 -52.63 -30.43 -14.49
C GLN A 136 -53.39 -29.16 -14.06
N TYR A 137 -52.70 -28.03 -13.89
CA TYR A 137 -53.32 -26.74 -13.53
C TYR A 137 -53.61 -25.84 -14.74
N LEU A 138 -53.22 -26.26 -15.95
CA LEU A 138 -53.42 -25.50 -17.20
C LEU A 138 -54.61 -26.02 -18.03
N VAL A 139 -55.25 -27.10 -17.61
CA VAL A 139 -56.40 -27.70 -18.30
C VAL A 139 -57.72 -27.02 -17.93
N PRO A 140 -58.75 -27.09 -18.80
CA PRO A 140 -60.07 -26.53 -18.51
C PRO A 140 -60.73 -27.13 -17.26
N ALA A 141 -61.59 -26.35 -16.61
CA ALA A 141 -62.36 -26.81 -15.47
C ALA A 141 -63.20 -28.05 -15.84
N GLY A 142 -63.06 -29.13 -15.04
CA GLY A 142 -63.75 -30.40 -15.25
C GLY A 142 -62.98 -31.46 -16.05
N HIS A 143 -61.73 -31.18 -16.44
CA HIS A 143 -60.84 -32.21 -16.99
C HIS A 143 -60.54 -33.30 -15.93
N PRO A 144 -60.58 -34.60 -16.28
CA PRO A 144 -60.43 -35.68 -15.31
C PRO A 144 -59.05 -35.75 -14.66
N GLU A 145 -58.01 -35.28 -15.33
CA GLU A 145 -56.64 -35.16 -14.80
C GLU A 145 -56.30 -33.73 -14.36
N GLY A 146 -57.30 -32.83 -14.36
CA GLY A 146 -57.10 -31.46 -13.92
C GLY A 146 -57.09 -31.34 -12.41
N ASP A 147 -56.17 -30.54 -11.90
CA ASP A 147 -56.15 -30.13 -10.49
C ASP A 147 -56.38 -28.61 -10.39
N PHE A 148 -56.79 -28.14 -9.22
CA PHE A 148 -57.07 -26.72 -9.00
C PHE A 148 -56.53 -26.26 -7.65
N ILE A 149 -56.03 -25.04 -7.62
CA ILE A 149 -55.60 -24.41 -6.36
C ILE A 149 -56.84 -24.27 -5.47
N PRO A 150 -56.83 -24.80 -4.23
CA PRO A 150 -57.98 -24.71 -3.34
C PRO A 150 -58.47 -23.27 -3.16
N PRO A 151 -59.79 -23.02 -3.22
CA PRO A 151 -60.34 -21.69 -2.96
C PRO A 151 -59.85 -21.15 -1.61
N GLY A 152 -59.25 -19.94 -1.62
CA GLY A 152 -58.77 -19.26 -0.42
C GLY A 152 -57.30 -19.50 -0.06
N TRP A 153 -56.56 -20.36 -0.77
CA TRP A 153 -55.11 -20.50 -0.59
C TRP A 153 -54.30 -19.35 -1.19
N VAL A 154 -54.81 -18.75 -2.26
CA VAL A 154 -54.24 -17.55 -2.88
C VAL A 154 -55.26 -16.44 -2.75
N LEU A 155 -54.97 -15.49 -1.87
CA LEU A 155 -55.73 -14.25 -1.74
C LEU A 155 -55.05 -13.21 -2.61
N PRO A 156 -55.65 -12.81 -3.76
CA PRO A 156 -55.07 -11.76 -4.57
C PRO A 156 -55.01 -10.47 -3.76
N SER A 157 -53.92 -9.72 -3.93
CA SER A 157 -53.83 -8.38 -3.36
C SER A 157 -54.93 -7.50 -3.93
N ALA A 158 -55.33 -6.46 -3.18
CA ALA A 158 -56.23 -5.45 -3.70
C ALA A 158 -55.71 -4.90 -5.05
N PRO A 159 -56.60 -4.66 -6.03
CA PRO A 159 -56.20 -4.17 -7.34
C PRO A 159 -55.45 -2.85 -7.19
N SER A 160 -54.35 -2.70 -7.93
CA SER A 160 -53.49 -1.52 -7.88
C SER A 160 -54.13 -0.28 -8.52
N SER A 161 -55.20 -0.45 -9.30
CA SER A 161 -55.99 0.64 -9.87
C SER A 161 -57.43 0.22 -10.15
N ASP A 162 -58.30 1.21 -10.32
CA ASP A 162 -59.70 1.01 -10.72
C ASP A 162 -59.82 0.30 -12.08
N THR A 163 -58.86 0.49 -12.98
CA THR A 163 -58.81 -0.19 -14.28
C THR A 163 -58.50 -1.67 -14.13
N TRP A 164 -57.63 -2.06 -13.19
CA TRP A 164 -57.37 -3.48 -12.91
C TRP A 164 -58.50 -4.11 -12.10
N ALA A 165 -59.20 -3.32 -11.27
CA ALA A 165 -60.35 -3.79 -10.50
C ALA A 165 -61.50 -4.31 -11.39
N THR A 166 -61.64 -3.82 -12.63
CA THR A 166 -62.67 -4.29 -13.56
C THR A 166 -62.35 -5.65 -14.20
N ALA A 167 -61.08 -6.10 -14.16
CA ALA A 167 -60.64 -7.35 -14.78
C ALA A 167 -60.79 -8.58 -13.86
N VAL A 168 -60.99 -8.39 -12.56
CA VAL A 168 -61.06 -9.47 -11.54
C VAL A 168 -62.53 -9.84 -11.22
N ARG A 169 -63.42 -9.76 -12.22
CA ARG A 169 -64.86 -10.01 -12.05
C ARG A 169 -65.31 -11.38 -12.53
#